data_AF-A0A0S1YAN0-F1
#
_entry.id   AF-A0A0S1YAN0-F1
#
_cell.length_a   1.000
_cell.length_b   1.000
_cell.length_c   1.000
_cell.angle_alpha   90.00
_cell.angle_beta   90.00
_cell.angle_gamma   90.00
#
_symmetry.space_group_name_H-M   'P 1'
#
loop_
_entity.id
_entity.type
_entity.pdbx_description
1 polymer ?
#
loop_
_entity_poly.entity_id
_entity_poly.type
_entity_poly.pdbx_seq_one_letter_code
_entity_poly.pdbx_strand_id
1 'polypeptide(L)'
;MSDVIPLRLSGHQFLRIVRGLATDTVNVKFSGHALDRMRERGYTTTQVYACIRKGSLYEPVHQDIRGDYKCTLRHICSGDEVKVAIALKRNDRGGWIAVITVF
;
A
#
# COMPACT_ATOMS: atom_id res chain seq x y z
N MET A 1 -16.63 15.19 27.40
CA MET A 1 -15.38 14.83 26.70
C MET A 1 -15.74 13.79 25.66
N SER A 2 -15.91 14.22 24.41
CA SER A 2 -16.36 13.34 23.32
C SER A 2 -15.20 12.41 22.96
N ASP A 3 -15.30 11.14 23.34
CA ASP A 3 -14.40 10.09 22.85
C ASP A 3 -14.50 10.04 21.33
N VAL A 4 -13.50 10.62 20.66
CA VAL A 4 -13.30 10.47 19.23
C VAL A 4 -12.90 9.03 18.98
N ILE A 5 -13.89 8.17 18.73
CA ILE A 5 -13.68 6.82 18.22
C ILE A 5 -12.79 6.98 16.98
N PRO A 6 -11.54 6.48 16.96
CA PRO A 6 -10.70 6.59 15.79
C PRO A 6 -11.41 5.87 14.65
N LEU A 7 -11.84 6.63 13.66
CA LEU A 7 -12.62 6.12 12.53
C LEU A 7 -11.77 5.04 11.85
N ARG A 8 -12.20 3.77 11.96
CA ARG A 8 -11.53 2.67 11.27
C ARG A 8 -11.48 3.02 9.78
N LEU A 9 -10.28 3.11 9.22
CA LEU A 9 -10.11 3.44 7.80
C LEU A 9 -10.88 2.46 6.94
N SER A 10 -11.85 2.97 6.18
CA SER A 10 -12.57 2.15 5.21
C SER A 10 -11.68 1.81 4.01
N GLY A 11 -12.00 0.74 3.29
CA GLY A 11 -11.28 0.38 2.06
C GLY A 11 -11.18 1.53 1.06
N HIS A 12 -12.25 2.30 0.90
CA HIS A 12 -12.27 3.46 0.01
C HIS A 12 -11.35 4.59 0.50
N GLN A 13 -11.36 4.90 1.81
CA GLN A 13 -10.47 5.91 2.38
C GLN A 13 -9.01 5.51 2.25
N PHE A 14 -8.69 4.24 2.52
CA PHE A 14 -7.35 3.69 2.38
C PHE A 14 -6.84 3.83 0.95
N LEU A 15 -7.63 3.40 -0.04
CA LEU A 15 -7.28 3.52 -1.46
C LEU A 15 -7.05 4.98 -1.87
N ARG A 16 -7.89 5.91 -1.38
CA ARG A 16 -7.71 7.35 -1.66
C ARG A 16 -6.37 7.87 -1.13
N ILE A 17 -6.01 7.52 0.10
CA ILE A 17 -4.73 7.92 0.71
C ILE A 17 -3.56 7.33 -0.08
N VAL A 18 -3.56 6.01 -0.29
CA VAL A 18 -2.47 5.30 -0.96
C VAL A 18 -2.26 5.79 -2.38
N ARG A 19 -3.33 6.01 -3.15
CA ARG A 19 -3.25 6.58 -4.50
C ARG A 19 -2.70 8.00 -4.49
N GLY A 20 -3.07 8.80 -3.49
CA GLY A 20 -2.52 10.13 -3.27
C GLY A 20 -1.02 10.10 -2.90
N LEU A 21 -0.56 9.13 -2.12
CA LEU A 21 0.87 8.97 -1.83
C LEU A 21 1.64 8.51 -3.07
N ALA A 22 1.04 7.71 -3.94
CA ALA A 22 1.68 7.21 -5.16
C ALA A 22 1.82 8.24 -6.30
N THR A 23 1.36 9.49 -6.10
CA THR A 23 1.64 10.60 -7.04
C THR A 23 3.08 11.09 -6.92
N ASP A 24 3.66 11.01 -5.73
CA ASP A 24 5.05 11.36 -5.45
C ASP A 24 5.79 10.14 -4.89
N THR A 25 6.79 9.68 -5.65
CA THR A 25 7.56 8.47 -5.34
C THR A 25 8.30 8.57 -4.01
N VAL A 26 8.53 9.78 -3.46
CA VAL A 26 9.17 9.95 -2.15
C VAL A 26 8.35 9.34 -1.01
N ASN A 27 7.02 9.29 -1.18
CA ASN A 27 6.07 8.81 -0.18
C ASN A 27 5.85 7.28 -0.24
N VAL A 28 6.46 6.62 -1.22
CA VAL A 28 6.39 5.17 -1.42
C VAL A 28 7.76 4.56 -1.16
N LYS A 29 7.86 3.72 -0.13
CA LYS A 29 9.10 3.06 0.26
C LYS A 29 8.99 1.56 0.03
N PHE A 30 9.92 1.01 -0.74
CA PHE A 30 10.06 -0.43 -0.92
C PHE A 30 10.92 -1.00 0.20
N SER A 31 10.47 -2.07 0.85
CA SER A 31 11.35 -2.80 1.77
C SER A 31 12.39 -3.61 0.99
N GLY A 32 13.50 -3.98 1.62
CA GLY A 32 14.50 -4.87 1.00
C GLY A 32 13.86 -6.18 0.51
N HIS A 33 13.04 -6.79 1.37
CA HIS A 33 12.25 -7.97 1.01
C HIS A 33 11.35 -7.74 -0.22
N ALA A 34 10.73 -6.57 -0.35
CA ALA A 34 9.91 -6.26 -1.52
C ALA A 34 10.72 -6.23 -2.81
N LEU A 35 11.92 -5.66 -2.77
CA LEU A 35 12.81 -5.57 -3.94
C LEU A 35 13.28 -6.96 -4.37
N ASP A 36 13.62 -7.84 -3.42
CA ASP A 36 14.02 -9.21 -3.72
C ASP A 36 12.87 -10.00 -4.38
N ARG A 37 11.66 -9.90 -3.81
CA ARG A 37 10.45 -10.56 -4.36
C ARG A 37 10.04 -10.00 -5.72
N MET A 38 10.25 -8.70 -5.95
CA MET A 38 10.03 -8.10 -7.28
C MET A 38 10.99 -8.68 -8.32
N ARG A 39 12.28 -8.85 -7.97
CA ARG A 39 13.28 -9.45 -8.87
C ARG A 39 12.95 -10.90 -9.19
N GLU A 40 12.60 -11.71 -8.19
CA GLU A 40 12.21 -13.12 -8.37
C GLU A 40 11.03 -13.29 -9.34
N ARG A 41 10.14 -12.30 -9.42
CA ARG A 41 8.91 -12.35 -10.23
C ARG A 41 8.96 -11.53 -11.50
N GLY A 42 10.08 -10.86 -11.78
CA GLY A 42 10.20 -9.95 -12.90
C GLY A 42 9.27 -8.72 -12.81
N TYR A 43 8.81 -8.36 -11.61
CA TYR A 43 7.96 -7.19 -11.43
C TYR A 43 8.79 -5.91 -11.50
N THR A 44 8.42 -5.04 -12.43
CA THR A 44 8.99 -3.71 -12.54
C THR A 44 8.36 -2.76 -11.53
N THR A 45 9.10 -1.72 -11.14
CA THR A 45 8.56 -0.64 -10.30
C THR A 45 7.34 0.02 -10.95
N THR A 46 7.32 0.15 -12.28
CA THR A 46 6.20 0.68 -13.05
C THR A 46 4.93 -0.16 -12.89
N GLN A 47 5.04 -1.49 -12.95
CA GLN A 47 3.92 -2.40 -12.71
C GLN A 47 3.39 -2.28 -11.27
N VAL A 48 4.28 -2.15 -10.29
CA VAL A 48 3.87 -1.94 -8.89
C VAL A 48 3.13 -0.61 -8.73
N TYR A 49 3.66 0.49 -9.27
CA TYR A 49 2.97 1.78 -9.24
C TYR A 49 1.64 1.77 -9.98
N ALA A 50 1.54 1.04 -11.10
CA ALA A 50 0.27 0.84 -11.80
C ALA A 50 -0.73 0.10 -10.90
N CYS A 51 -0.29 -0.95 -10.19
CA CYS A 51 -1.11 -1.66 -9.22
C CYS A 51 -1.58 -0.76 -8.07
N ILE A 52 -0.70 0.08 -7.53
CA ILE A 52 -1.07 1.01 -6.45
C ILE A 52 -2.13 2.03 -6.94
N ARG A 53 -1.97 2.56 -8.16
CA ARG A 53 -2.87 3.58 -8.72
C ARG A 53 -4.21 3.03 -9.19
N LYS A 54 -4.21 1.87 -9.84
CA LYS A 54 -5.36 1.32 -10.58
C LYS A 54 -5.91 0.02 -9.99
N GLY A 55 -5.19 -0.61 -9.07
CA GLY A 55 -5.57 -1.87 -8.47
C GLY A 55 -6.80 -1.78 -7.57
N SER A 56 -7.37 -2.94 -7.32
CA SER A 56 -8.47 -3.17 -6.39
C SER A 56 -7.99 -3.91 -5.15
N LEU A 57 -8.76 -3.81 -4.06
CA LEU A 57 -8.49 -4.56 -2.84
C LEU A 57 -8.64 -6.06 -3.12
N TYR A 58 -7.57 -6.80 -2.88
CA TYR A 58 -7.56 -8.26 -2.85
C TYR A 58 -7.83 -8.76 -1.43
N GLU A 59 -7.15 -8.16 -0.45
CA GLU A 59 -7.43 -8.36 0.97
C GLU A 59 -7.99 -7.07 1.58
N PRO A 60 -8.98 -7.17 2.48
CA PRO A 60 -9.57 -6.01 3.12
C PRO A 60 -8.56 -5.29 4.01
N VAL A 61 -8.80 -4.00 4.20
CA VAL A 61 -7.99 -3.16 5.08
C VAL A 61 -8.14 -3.63 6.52
N HIS A 62 -7.02 -3.90 7.16
CA HIS A 62 -6.94 -4.31 8.56
C HIS A 62 -5.77 -3.61 9.25
N GLN A 63 -5.80 -3.53 10.57
CA GLN A 63 -4.67 -3.03 11.36
C GLN A 63 -3.79 -4.21 11.78
N ASP A 64 -2.49 -3.99 11.78
CA ASP A 64 -1.56 -4.94 12.36
C ASP A 64 -1.41 -4.73 13.88
N ILE A 65 -0.58 -5.58 14.52
CA ILE A 65 -0.30 -5.51 15.97
C ILE A 65 0.35 -4.19 16.42
N ARG A 66 0.89 -3.39 15.50
CA ARG A 66 1.49 -2.08 15.76
C ARG A 66 0.51 -0.94 15.51
N GLY A 67 -0.71 -1.24 15.05
CA GLY A 67 -1.73 -0.27 14.69
C GLY A 67 -1.59 0.29 13.27
N ASP A 68 -0.61 -0.17 12.48
CA ASP A 68 -0.44 0.24 11.09
C ASP A 68 -1.54 -0.37 10.22
N TYR A 69 -2.09 0.41 9.29
CA TYR A 69 -3.12 -0.10 8.38
C TYR A 69 -2.46 -0.83 7.20
N LYS A 70 -2.92 -2.05 6.93
CA LYS A 70 -2.44 -2.91 5.85
C LYS A 70 -3.56 -3.34 4.92
N CYS A 71 -3.22 -3.51 3.65
CA CYS A 71 -4.04 -4.25 2.69
C CYS A 71 -3.18 -4.83 1.57
N THR A 72 -3.76 -5.76 0.81
CA THR A 72 -3.17 -6.24 -0.44
C THR A 72 -3.99 -5.74 -1.61
N LEU A 73 -3.33 -5.11 -2.57
CA LEU A 73 -3.90 -4.71 -3.84
C LEU A 73 -3.54 -5.73 -4.93
N ARG A 74 -4.42 -5.88 -5.91
CA ARG A 74 -4.19 -6.69 -7.10
C ARG A 74 -4.50 -5.85 -8.34
N HIS A 75 -3.67 -6.02 -9.37
CA HIS A 75 -3.90 -5.45 -10.69
C HIS A 75 -3.30 -6.34 -11.76
N ILE A 76 -3.98 -6.46 -12.89
CA ILE A 76 -3.44 -7.13 -14.07
C ILE A 76 -2.72 -6.09 -14.91
N CYS A 77 -1.43 -6.31 -15.18
CA CYS A 77 -0.60 -5.40 -15.94
C CYS A 77 0.08 -6.18 -17.07
N SER A 78 -0.30 -5.91 -18.32
CA SER A 78 0.21 -6.61 -19.51
C SER A 78 0.04 -8.14 -19.49
N GLY A 79 -1.04 -8.63 -18.87
CA GLY A 79 -1.31 -10.07 -18.73
C GLY A 79 -0.78 -10.68 -17.43
N ASP A 80 0.14 -10.00 -16.74
CA ASP A 80 0.67 -10.45 -15.46
C ASP A 80 -0.20 -9.95 -14.30
N GLU A 81 -0.52 -10.86 -13.39
CA GLU A 81 -1.15 -10.51 -12.12
C GLU A 81 -0.11 -10.00 -11.13
N VAL A 82 -0.23 -8.74 -10.73
CA VAL A 82 0.66 -8.08 -9.78
C VAL A 82 -0.10 -7.90 -8.46
N LYS A 83 0.39 -8.54 -7.40
CA LYS A 83 -0.10 -8.35 -6.03
C LYS A 83 0.89 -7.55 -5.21
N VAL A 84 0.40 -6.51 -4.55
CA VAL A 84 1.21 -5.57 -3.77
C VAL A 84 0.57 -5.40 -2.42
N ALA A 85 1.26 -5.79 -1.37
CA ALA A 85 0.88 -5.49 -0.01
C ALA A 85 1.42 -4.12 0.41
N ILE A 86 0.57 -3.36 1.06
CA ILE A 86 0.81 -1.96 1.40
C ILE A 86 0.53 -1.78 2.88
N ALA A 87 1.50 -1.22 3.60
CA ALA A 87 1.37 -0.78 4.97
C ALA A 87 1.44 0.75 5.03
N LEU A 88 0.39 1.40 5.52
CA LEU A 88 0.40 2.83 5.82
C LEU A 88 1.01 3.04 7.20
N LYS A 89 2.14 3.75 7.22
CA LYS A 89 2.83 4.16 8.43
C LYS A 89 2.73 5.66 8.63
N ARG A 90 2.64 6.10 9.88
CA ARG A 90 2.80 7.51 10.22
C ARG A 90 4.29 7.86 10.23
N ASN A 91 4.63 9.02 9.69
CA ASN A 91 5.96 9.61 9.83
C ASN A 91 6.02 10.51 11.07
N ASP A 92 7.23 10.92 11.46
CA ASP A 92 7.46 11.75 12.65
C ASP A 92 6.80 13.14 12.55
N ARG A 93 6.41 13.56 11.35
CA ARG A 93 5.70 14.82 11.07
C ARG A 93 4.17 14.64 11.04
N GLY A 94 3.65 13.47 11.39
CA GLY A 94 2.22 13.15 11.41
C GLY A 94 1.59 12.84 10.04
N GLY A 95 2.39 12.89 8.96
CA GLY A 95 1.99 12.47 7.61
C GLY A 95 2.03 10.96 7.40
N TRP A 96 1.51 10.50 6.26
CA TRP A 96 1.48 9.08 5.91
C TRP A 96 2.60 8.70 4.92
N ILE A 97 3.18 7.52 5.10
CA ILE A 97 4.12 6.89 4.18
C ILE A 97 3.59 5.51 3.83
N ALA A 98 3.58 5.17 2.54
CA ALA A 98 3.21 3.84 2.07
C ALA A 98 4.47 2.97 2.01
N VAL A 99 4.54 1.93 2.84
CA VAL A 99 5.58 0.91 2.78
C VAL A 99 5.04 -0.26 1.98
N ILE A 100 5.77 -0.62 0.92
CA ILE A 100 5.39 -1.65 -0.03
C ILE A 100 6.14 -2.94 0.28
N THR A 101 5.38 -4.03 0.33
CA THR A 101 5.87 -5.41 0.38
C THR A 101 5.23 -6.20 -0.77
N VAL A 102 6.02 -6.99 -1.48
CA VAL A 102 5.51 -7.91 -2.48
C VAL A 102 5.62 -9.30 -1.87
N PHE A 103 4.49 -10.00 -1.71
CA PHE A 103 4.44 -11.35 -1.12
C PHE A 103 4.59 -12.38 -2.18
#